data_AF-F8P3T4-F1
#
_entry.id   AF-F8P3T4-F1
#
_cell.length_a   1.000
_cell.length_b   1.000
_cell.length_c   1.000
_cell.angle_alpha   90.00
_cell.angle_beta   90.00
_cell.angle_gamma   90.00
#
_symmetry.space_group_name_H-M   'P 1'
#
loop_
_entity.id
_entity.type
_entity.pdbx_description
1 polymer ?
#
loop_
_entity_poly.entity_id
_entity_poly.type
_entity_poly.pdbx_seq_one_letter_code
_entity_poly.pdbx_strand_id
1 'polypeptide(L)'
;MDRPVTSKPRGICRYYNTPRGCFAGDHCKFLHGPNQQFTPYDESKTCRYFIQGHCRRGNQCWFRHEAKSDVAKGGPSEEACNICLEKPTSYGLLADCSHVFCHQCIIQWRDPEGKSSDMKISGVTKKCPLCRVTSRFITPSSYFYPQNDPRKQEVINNYKESMARVTCKYFAQTYACGKPCCPFGYDCFYEHKNSDGTPFVFRHGVRHYMKAFKRQQNPFAFFHAHENSYPANYSG
;
A
#
# COMPACT_ATOMS: atom_id res chain seq x y z
N MET A 1 4.08 16.54 -7.26
CA MET A 1 5.19 15.86 -6.58
C MET A 1 6.23 15.51 -7.62
N ASP A 2 7.46 15.97 -7.43
CA ASP A 2 8.52 15.83 -8.41
C ASP A 2 9.20 14.45 -8.33
N ARG A 3 9.80 14.02 -9.43
CA ARG A 3 10.54 12.75 -9.51
C ARG A 3 11.72 12.80 -8.52
N PRO A 4 11.87 11.81 -7.62
CA PRO A 4 13.00 11.79 -6.71
C PRO A 4 14.30 11.60 -7.47
N VAL A 5 15.32 12.40 -7.13
CA VAL A 5 16.66 12.30 -7.69
C VAL A 5 17.29 11.00 -7.18
N THR A 6 17.49 10.04 -8.08
CA THR A 6 18.08 8.74 -7.72
C THR A 6 19.59 8.67 -7.95
N SER A 7 20.18 9.66 -8.61
CA SER A 7 21.62 9.81 -8.72
C SER A 7 21.99 11.29 -8.88
N LYS A 8 23.11 11.72 -8.29
CA LYS A 8 23.59 13.09 -8.46
C LYS A 8 24.26 13.20 -9.83
N PRO A 9 23.81 14.12 -10.72
CA PRO A 9 24.44 14.30 -12.02
C PRO A 9 25.91 14.71 -11.86
N ARG A 10 26.79 14.15 -12.70
CA ARG A 10 28.24 14.41 -12.67
C ARG A 10 28.68 15.65 -13.48
N GLY A 11 27.72 16.54 -13.79
CA GLY A 11 27.89 17.68 -14.69
C GLY A 11 27.22 17.47 -16.04
N ILE A 12 27.47 18.40 -16.96
CA ILE A 12 26.94 18.37 -18.34
C ILE A 12 27.81 17.43 -19.18
N CYS A 13 27.18 16.58 -19.98
CA CYS A 13 27.86 15.67 -20.90
C CYS A 13 28.69 16.50 -21.88
N ARG A 14 29.94 16.13 -22.17
CA ARG A 14 30.73 16.85 -23.17
C ARG A 14 30.25 16.57 -24.61
N TYR A 15 29.61 15.42 -24.81
CA TYR A 15 29.34 14.87 -26.13
C TYR A 15 27.88 15.04 -26.59
N TYR A 16 26.94 15.43 -25.71
CA TYR A 16 25.51 15.45 -26.02
C TYR A 16 25.14 16.37 -27.19
N ASN A 17 25.78 17.53 -27.28
CA ASN A 17 25.51 18.54 -28.31
C ASN A 17 26.53 18.50 -29.46
N THR A 18 27.29 17.40 -29.59
CA THR A 18 28.19 17.23 -30.73
C THR A 18 27.40 16.69 -31.93
N PRO A 19 27.83 16.91 -33.19
CA PRO A 19 27.16 16.36 -34.37
C PRO A 19 27.03 14.83 -34.36
N ARG A 20 27.91 14.13 -33.63
CA ARG A 20 27.88 12.68 -33.44
C ARG A 20 26.97 12.22 -32.29
N GLY A 21 26.53 13.15 -31.43
CA GLY A 21 25.74 12.87 -30.24
C GLY A 21 26.51 12.15 -29.13
N CYS A 22 25.83 11.93 -28.00
CA CYS A 22 26.38 11.13 -26.91
C CYS A 22 26.20 9.63 -27.20
N PHE A 23 27.31 8.89 -27.35
CA PHE A 23 27.29 7.43 -27.57
C PHE A 23 26.67 6.63 -26.42
N ALA A 24 26.63 7.19 -25.21
CA ALA A 24 26.05 6.51 -24.05
C ALA A 24 24.52 6.51 -24.05
N GLY A 25 23.87 7.36 -24.86
CA GLY A 25 22.41 7.44 -24.96
C GLY A 25 21.70 7.47 -23.61
N ASP A 26 20.70 6.59 -23.44
CA ASP A 26 19.92 6.38 -22.22
C ASP A 26 20.73 5.86 -21.02
N HIS A 27 22.00 5.52 -21.20
CA HIS A 27 22.91 5.13 -20.13
C HIS A 27 23.88 6.25 -19.71
N CYS A 28 23.77 7.43 -20.30
CA CYS A 28 24.61 8.57 -19.95
C CYS A 28 24.31 9.08 -18.53
N LYS A 29 25.34 9.13 -17.66
CA LYS A 29 25.26 9.63 -16.27
C LYS A 29 25.55 11.14 -16.16
N PHE A 30 25.58 11.85 -17.27
CA PHE A 30 25.78 13.29 -17.37
C PHE A 30 24.54 13.95 -17.97
N LEU A 31 24.30 15.22 -17.64
CA LEU A 31 23.13 15.96 -18.15
C LEU A 31 23.28 16.24 -19.64
N HIS A 32 22.19 16.11 -20.40
CA HIS A 32 22.12 16.45 -21.83
C HIS A 32 21.51 17.85 -22.02
N GLY A 33 21.80 18.77 -21.12
CA GLY A 33 21.37 20.15 -21.18
C GLY A 33 21.65 20.90 -19.88
N PRO A 34 21.87 22.22 -19.92
CA PRO A 34 22.15 23.02 -18.73
C PRO A 34 20.94 23.16 -17.80
N ASN A 35 19.72 23.04 -18.34
CA ASN A 35 18.47 23.19 -17.60
C ASN A 35 17.80 21.85 -17.24
N GLN A 36 18.46 20.73 -17.49
CA GLN A 36 17.92 19.40 -17.16
C GLN A 36 18.20 19.06 -15.70
N GLN A 37 17.18 18.57 -15.00
CA GLN A 37 17.32 18.09 -13.62
C GLN A 37 17.81 16.63 -13.56
N PHE A 38 17.52 15.84 -14.60
CA PHE A 38 17.80 14.41 -14.64
C PHE A 38 18.75 14.06 -15.79
N THR A 39 19.57 13.05 -15.58
CA THR A 39 20.42 12.48 -16.63
C THR A 39 19.59 11.53 -17.49
N PRO A 40 19.96 11.26 -18.76
CA PRO A 40 19.31 10.23 -19.56
C PRO A 40 19.26 8.87 -18.84
N TYR A 41 20.32 8.52 -18.10
CA TYR A 41 20.34 7.35 -17.22
C TYR A 41 19.29 7.38 -16.11
N ASP A 42 19.04 8.54 -15.50
CA ASP A 42 17.98 8.64 -14.52
C ASP A 42 16.60 8.62 -15.18
N GLU A 43 16.39 9.27 -16.33
CA GLU A 43 15.12 9.27 -17.06
C GLU A 43 14.73 7.89 -17.59
N SER A 44 15.71 7.08 -17.99
CA SER A 44 15.51 5.74 -18.53
C SER A 44 15.23 4.66 -17.47
N LYS A 45 15.36 4.97 -16.17
CA LYS A 45 15.15 3.98 -15.10
C LYS A 45 13.73 3.41 -15.10
N THR A 46 13.67 2.09 -15.23
CA THR A 46 12.45 1.30 -15.11
C THR A 46 11.96 1.19 -13.66
N CYS A 47 10.65 1.16 -13.46
CA CYS A 47 10.04 1.00 -12.16
C CYS A 47 10.18 -0.43 -11.66
N ARG A 48 11.04 -0.67 -10.66
CA ARG A 48 11.20 -1.99 -10.02
C ARG A 48 9.86 -2.56 -9.50
N TYR A 49 9.01 -1.72 -8.91
CA TYR A 49 7.71 -2.15 -8.38
C TYR A 49 6.72 -2.56 -9.47
N PHE A 50 6.80 -1.95 -10.66
CA PHE A 50 5.97 -2.32 -11.81
C PHE A 50 6.40 -3.68 -12.37
N ILE A 51 7.73 -3.88 -12.49
CA ILE A 51 8.32 -5.16 -12.90
C ILE A 51 7.91 -6.29 -11.93
N GLN A 52 7.80 -5.97 -10.63
CA GLN A 52 7.32 -6.88 -9.58
C GLN A 52 5.78 -6.90 -9.44
N GLY A 53 5.06 -6.22 -10.33
CA GLY A 53 3.61 -6.25 -10.45
C GLY A 53 2.80 -5.40 -9.46
N HIS A 54 3.43 -4.66 -8.54
CA HIS A 54 2.72 -3.98 -7.42
C HIS A 54 2.98 -2.47 -7.33
N CYS A 55 3.22 -1.80 -8.46
CA CYS A 55 3.37 -0.34 -8.48
C CYS A 55 2.06 0.38 -8.10
N ARG A 56 2.13 1.27 -7.11
CA ARG A 56 1.00 2.08 -6.62
C ARG A 56 0.68 3.31 -7.45
N ARG A 57 1.61 3.76 -8.30
CA ARG A 57 1.50 5.07 -8.97
C ARG A 57 0.84 5.00 -10.35
N GLY A 58 0.60 3.79 -10.89
CA GLY A 58 0.01 3.62 -12.22
C GLY A 58 0.72 4.49 -13.27
N ASN A 59 -0.04 5.22 -14.08
CA ASN A 59 0.48 6.10 -15.12
C ASN A 59 1.18 7.37 -14.58
N GLN A 60 0.99 7.71 -13.30
CA GLN A 60 1.68 8.82 -12.64
C GLN A 60 3.02 8.40 -12.02
N CYS A 61 3.50 7.18 -12.31
CA CYS A 61 4.79 6.74 -11.84
C CYS A 61 5.90 7.52 -12.53
N TRP A 62 6.81 8.08 -11.75
CA TRP A 62 7.94 8.80 -12.32
C TRP A 62 8.87 7.91 -13.15
N PHE A 63 8.91 6.60 -12.87
CA PHE A 63 9.80 5.63 -13.50
C PHE A 63 9.08 4.92 -14.64
N ARG A 64 9.83 4.55 -15.69
CA ARG A 64 9.28 3.89 -16.88
C ARG A 64 8.62 2.55 -16.52
N HIS A 65 7.43 2.34 -17.04
CA HIS A 65 6.69 1.09 -16.93
C HIS A 65 6.85 0.34 -18.26
N GLU A 66 7.86 -0.52 -18.35
CA GLU A 66 8.08 -1.37 -19.52
C GLU A 66 7.42 -2.71 -19.28
N ALA A 67 6.44 -3.05 -20.12
CA ALA A 67 5.81 -4.36 -20.05
C ALA A 67 6.86 -5.43 -20.38
N LYS A 68 7.01 -6.45 -19.51
CA LYS A 68 7.74 -7.66 -19.89
C LYS A 68 7.03 -8.24 -21.11
N SER A 69 7.76 -8.40 -22.21
CA SER A 69 7.31 -8.96 -23.49
C SER A 69 6.52 -10.26 -23.36
N ASP A 70 6.77 -11.04 -22.30
CA ASP A 70 6.27 -12.40 -22.14
C ASP A 70 5.22 -12.57 -21.04
N VAL A 71 4.88 -11.50 -20.30
CA VAL A 71 3.69 -11.53 -19.44
C VAL A 71 2.52 -11.29 -20.36
N ALA A 72 1.98 -12.42 -20.85
CA ALA A 72 0.76 -12.54 -21.62
C ALA A 72 0.03 -11.19 -21.72
N LYS A 73 0.03 -10.64 -22.94
CA LYS A 73 -1.23 -10.12 -23.47
C LYS A 73 -2.27 -11.22 -23.25
N GLY A 74 -2.81 -11.33 -22.03
CA GLY A 74 -4.24 -11.56 -21.92
C GLY A 74 -4.79 -10.51 -22.85
N GLY A 75 -5.43 -10.94 -23.94
CA GLY A 75 -6.09 -10.02 -24.85
C GLY A 75 -6.93 -9.01 -24.05
N PRO A 76 -7.35 -7.90 -24.64
CA PRO A 76 -8.15 -6.91 -23.94
C PRO A 76 -9.38 -7.56 -23.30
N SER A 77 -9.29 -7.95 -22.03
CA SER A 77 -10.46 -8.03 -21.17
C SER A 77 -10.72 -6.59 -20.82
N GLU A 78 -11.71 -6.00 -21.49
CA GLU A 78 -12.26 -4.66 -21.30
C GLU A 78 -12.91 -4.49 -19.91
N GLU A 79 -12.42 -5.21 -18.90
CA GLU A 79 -13.04 -5.24 -17.60
C GLU A 79 -12.81 -3.91 -16.89
N ALA A 80 -13.86 -3.10 -16.91
CA ALA A 80 -13.91 -1.83 -16.24
C ALA A 80 -13.91 -1.99 -14.71
N CYS A 81 -13.49 -0.95 -14.01
CA CYS A 81 -13.62 -0.88 -12.56
C CYS A 81 -15.11 -0.97 -12.17
N ASN A 82 -15.46 -1.87 -11.26
CA ASN A 82 -16.83 -2.03 -10.75
C ASN A 82 -17.29 -0.92 -9.79
N ILE A 83 -16.63 0.24 -9.82
CA ILE A 83 -16.97 1.41 -9.01
C ILE A 83 -17.08 2.64 -9.91
N CYS A 84 -16.03 2.97 -10.68
CA CYS A 84 -16.04 4.12 -11.59
C CYS A 84 -16.37 3.79 -13.04
N LEU A 85 -16.50 2.50 -13.40
CA LEU A 85 -16.78 2.02 -14.76
C LEU A 85 -15.74 2.42 -15.83
N GLU A 86 -14.57 2.87 -15.40
CA GLU A 86 -13.43 3.15 -16.29
C GLU A 86 -12.40 2.02 -16.25
N LYS A 87 -11.59 1.94 -17.31
CA LYS A 87 -10.46 1.01 -17.37
C LYS A 87 -9.39 1.37 -16.33
N PRO A 88 -9.05 0.48 -15.39
CA PRO A 88 -8.04 0.78 -14.39
C PRO A 88 -6.64 0.94 -14.99
N THR A 89 -5.96 2.02 -14.60
CA THR A 89 -4.51 2.20 -14.85
C THR A 89 -3.65 1.53 -13.78
N SER A 90 -4.25 1.25 -12.62
CA SER A 90 -3.71 0.44 -11.54
C SER A 90 -4.86 -0.26 -10.83
N TYR A 91 -4.65 -1.52 -10.49
CA TYR A 91 -5.66 -2.40 -9.90
C TYR A 91 -5.50 -2.47 -8.39
N GLY A 92 -6.62 -2.52 -7.68
CA GLY A 92 -6.64 -2.80 -6.25
C GLY A 92 -7.09 -4.23 -6.00
N LEU A 93 -6.14 -5.16 -5.91
CA LEU A 93 -6.43 -6.58 -5.74
C LEU A 93 -6.86 -6.89 -4.30
N LEU A 94 -7.90 -7.70 -4.17
CA LEU A 94 -8.30 -8.34 -2.92
C LEU A 94 -7.79 -9.79 -2.92
N ALA A 95 -7.38 -10.30 -1.75
CA ALA A 95 -6.74 -11.61 -1.64
C ALA A 95 -7.65 -12.73 -2.19
N ASP A 96 -8.89 -12.77 -1.70
CA ASP A 96 -9.76 -13.94 -1.84
C ASP A 96 -10.85 -13.81 -2.92
N CYS A 97 -10.73 -12.83 -3.82
CA CYS A 97 -11.58 -12.72 -5.02
C CYS A 97 -10.86 -11.96 -6.15
N SER A 98 -11.23 -12.21 -7.40
CA SER A 98 -10.66 -11.54 -8.57
C SER A 98 -11.59 -10.50 -9.21
N HIS A 99 -12.34 -9.75 -8.39
CA HIS A 99 -13.15 -8.63 -8.86
C HIS A 99 -12.30 -7.41 -9.22
N VAL A 100 -12.69 -6.69 -10.28
CA VAL A 100 -11.92 -5.59 -10.86
C VAL A 100 -12.26 -4.26 -10.20
N PHE A 101 -11.24 -3.61 -9.62
CA PHE A 101 -11.33 -2.25 -9.08
C PHE A 101 -10.07 -1.45 -9.40
N CYS A 102 -10.22 -0.16 -9.68
CA CYS A 102 -9.14 0.81 -9.59
C CYS A 102 -8.58 0.80 -8.17
N HIS A 103 -7.25 0.89 -8.05
CA HIS A 103 -6.58 0.98 -6.75
C HIS A 103 -7.16 2.09 -5.88
N GLN A 104 -7.38 3.28 -6.46
CA GLN A 104 -7.92 4.42 -5.76
C GLN A 104 -9.40 4.25 -5.34
N CYS A 105 -10.24 3.70 -6.23
CA CYS A 105 -11.65 3.48 -5.92
C CYS A 105 -11.83 2.51 -4.75
N ILE A 106 -11.09 1.40 -4.72
CA ILE A 106 -11.21 0.44 -3.61
C ILE A 106 -10.59 0.98 -2.32
N ILE A 107 -9.58 1.87 -2.37
CA ILE A 107 -9.10 2.60 -1.19
C ILE A 107 -10.22 3.45 -0.60
N GLN A 108 -10.88 4.28 -1.43
CA GLN A 108 -11.98 5.14 -1.00
C GLN A 108 -13.18 4.34 -0.48
N TRP A 109 -13.50 3.21 -1.11
CA TRP A 109 -14.50 2.27 -0.59
C TRP A 109 -14.16 1.76 0.81
N ARG A 110 -12.88 1.52 1.10
CA ARG A 110 -12.44 1.02 2.41
C ARG A 110 -12.21 2.12 3.44
N ASP A 111 -12.19 3.38 3.05
CA ASP A 111 -12.01 4.52 3.94
C ASP A 111 -13.23 4.71 4.85
N PRO A 112 -13.11 4.67 6.19
CA PRO A 112 -14.25 4.94 7.07
C PRO A 112 -14.72 6.40 7.05
N GLU A 113 -13.92 7.34 6.56
CA GLU A 113 -14.28 8.75 6.49
C GLU A 113 -15.52 8.97 5.61
N GLY A 114 -16.43 9.83 6.05
CA GLY A 114 -17.69 10.12 5.34
C GLY A 114 -18.76 9.01 5.35
N LYS A 115 -18.49 7.83 5.95
CA LYS A 115 -19.47 6.72 5.99
C LYS A 115 -20.34 6.73 7.25
N SER A 116 -21.59 6.27 7.11
CA SER A 116 -22.55 6.15 8.21
C SER A 116 -22.06 5.19 9.30
N SER A 117 -22.59 5.34 10.52
CA SER A 117 -22.34 4.42 11.64
C SER A 117 -22.63 2.97 11.26
N ASP A 118 -23.74 2.73 10.56
CA ASP A 118 -24.20 1.37 10.22
C ASP A 118 -23.26 0.69 9.22
N MET A 119 -22.73 1.46 8.26
CA MET A 119 -21.70 0.96 7.34
C MET A 119 -20.39 0.62 8.06
N LYS A 120 -20.02 1.40 9.09
CA LYS A 120 -18.83 1.13 9.90
C LYS A 120 -19.02 -0.11 10.77
N ILE A 121 -20.19 -0.27 11.40
CA ILE A 121 -20.53 -1.38 12.30
C ILE A 121 -20.64 -2.70 11.53
N SER A 122 -21.31 -2.71 10.37
CA SER A 122 -21.47 -3.90 9.54
C SER A 122 -20.16 -4.44 8.96
N GLY A 123 -19.10 -3.63 8.94
CA GLY A 123 -17.80 -3.99 8.37
C GLY A 123 -17.81 -4.18 6.86
N VAL A 124 -18.88 -3.75 6.17
CA VAL A 124 -19.03 -3.88 4.71
C VAL A 124 -17.90 -3.19 3.94
N THR A 125 -17.38 -2.10 4.50
CA THR A 125 -16.25 -1.34 3.96
C THR A 125 -14.95 -2.15 3.90
N LYS A 126 -14.82 -3.24 4.65
CA LYS A 126 -13.63 -4.13 4.62
C LYS A 126 -13.85 -5.38 3.77
N LYS A 127 -15.02 -5.49 3.13
CA LYS A 127 -15.40 -6.57 2.22
C LYS A 127 -15.33 -6.11 0.77
N CYS A 128 -15.27 -7.06 -0.16
CA CYS A 128 -15.41 -6.80 -1.59
C CYS A 128 -16.78 -6.15 -1.88
N PRO A 129 -16.85 -5.05 -2.65
CA PRO A 129 -18.11 -4.43 -3.07
C PRO A 129 -19.06 -5.38 -3.81
N LEU A 130 -18.53 -6.38 -4.53
CA LEU A 130 -19.32 -7.30 -5.35
C LEU A 130 -19.72 -8.57 -4.58
N CYS A 131 -18.74 -9.40 -4.18
CA CYS A 131 -19.05 -10.70 -3.56
C CYS A 131 -19.05 -10.69 -2.03
N ARG A 132 -18.79 -9.56 -1.39
CA ARG A 132 -18.74 -9.40 0.07
C ARG A 132 -17.74 -10.31 0.81
N VAL A 133 -16.85 -11.00 0.09
CA VAL A 133 -15.71 -11.70 0.68
C VAL A 133 -14.85 -10.68 1.44
N THR A 134 -14.45 -11.02 2.65
CA THR A 134 -13.60 -10.17 3.49
C THR A 134 -12.19 -10.10 2.92
N SER A 135 -11.59 -8.92 2.93
CA SER A 135 -10.16 -8.78 2.64
C SER A 135 -9.51 -7.92 3.71
N ARG A 136 -8.31 -8.27 4.16
CA ARG A 136 -7.60 -7.53 5.22
C ARG A 136 -6.86 -6.30 4.70
N PHE A 137 -6.32 -6.37 3.51
CA PHE A 137 -5.55 -5.30 2.86
C PHE A 137 -5.86 -5.25 1.37
N ILE A 138 -5.43 -4.16 0.73
CA ILE A 138 -5.44 -4.05 -0.73
C ILE A 138 -4.01 -4.26 -1.19
N THR A 139 -3.82 -5.13 -2.18
CA THR A 139 -2.57 -5.19 -2.92
C THR A 139 -2.68 -4.30 -4.15
N PRO A 140 -1.91 -3.21 -4.25
CA PRO A 140 -1.80 -2.48 -5.50
C PRO A 140 -1.20 -3.38 -6.56
N SER A 141 -1.71 -3.30 -7.78
CA SER A 141 -1.21 -4.08 -8.90
C SER A 141 -1.18 -3.28 -10.18
N SER A 142 -0.18 -3.55 -11.00
CA SER A 142 -0.07 -3.03 -12.36
C SER A 142 -0.90 -3.84 -13.36
N TYR A 143 -1.32 -5.04 -12.98
CA TYR A 143 -2.04 -5.98 -13.84
C TYR A 143 -3.26 -6.57 -13.13
N PHE A 144 -4.24 -6.98 -13.94
CA PHE A 144 -5.35 -7.80 -13.48
C PHE A 144 -4.96 -9.28 -13.51
N TYR A 145 -5.57 -10.07 -12.62
CA TYR A 145 -5.39 -11.52 -12.55
C TYR A 145 -6.76 -12.18 -12.37
N PRO A 146 -7.18 -13.08 -13.28
CA PRO A 146 -8.44 -13.80 -13.16
C PRO A 146 -8.45 -14.72 -11.92
N GLN A 147 -9.61 -15.28 -11.62
CA GLN A 147 -9.75 -16.19 -10.48
C GLN A 147 -8.77 -17.38 -10.63
N ASN A 148 -8.11 -17.75 -9.53
CA ASN A 148 -7.13 -18.84 -9.45
C ASN A 148 -5.82 -18.68 -10.26
N ASP A 149 -5.52 -17.50 -10.81
CA ASP A 149 -4.22 -17.25 -11.44
C ASP A 149 -3.10 -17.22 -10.37
N PRO A 150 -2.09 -18.11 -10.44
CA PRO A 150 -1.03 -18.20 -9.44
C PRO A 150 -0.17 -16.91 -9.35
N ARG A 151 -0.06 -16.15 -10.45
CA ARG A 151 0.70 -14.89 -10.49
C ARG A 151 0.09 -13.83 -9.57
N LYS A 152 -1.22 -13.90 -9.29
CA LYS A 152 -1.88 -13.05 -8.31
C LYS A 152 -1.23 -13.20 -6.93
N GLN A 153 -0.96 -14.45 -6.52
CA GLN A 153 -0.38 -14.74 -5.23
C GLN A 153 1.08 -14.26 -5.15
N GLU A 154 1.84 -14.40 -6.25
CA GLU A 154 3.20 -13.85 -6.37
C GLU A 154 3.22 -12.33 -6.14
N VAL A 155 2.34 -11.58 -6.80
CA VAL A 155 2.24 -10.12 -6.62
C VAL A 155 1.83 -9.75 -5.18
N ILE A 156 0.91 -10.50 -4.57
CA ILE A 156 0.52 -10.32 -3.17
C ILE A 156 1.72 -10.55 -2.24
N ASN A 157 2.53 -11.58 -2.47
CA ASN A 157 3.69 -11.90 -1.66
C ASN A 157 4.79 -10.84 -1.82
N ASN A 158 5.13 -10.47 -3.06
CA ASN A 158 6.08 -9.39 -3.36
C ASN A 158 5.69 -8.09 -2.65
N TYR A 159 4.39 -7.76 -2.66
CA TYR A 159 3.89 -6.59 -1.95
C TYR A 159 4.07 -6.70 -0.44
N LYS A 160 3.69 -7.84 0.18
CA LYS A 160 3.88 -8.08 1.61
C LYS A 160 5.34 -7.98 2.01
N GLU A 161 6.25 -8.61 1.27
CA GLU A 161 7.70 -8.52 1.51
C GLU A 161 8.20 -7.08 1.39
N SER A 162 7.68 -6.31 0.43
CA SER A 162 8.02 -4.90 0.33
C SER A 162 7.51 -4.07 1.49
N MET A 163 6.31 -4.36 1.99
CA MET A 163 5.72 -3.66 3.13
C MET A 163 6.33 -4.08 4.46
N ALA A 164 6.87 -5.29 4.57
CA ALA A 164 7.59 -5.78 5.75
C ALA A 164 8.88 -4.99 6.05
N ARG A 165 9.37 -4.20 5.10
CA ARG A 165 10.49 -3.25 5.28
C ARG A 165 10.06 -1.84 5.67
N VAL A 166 8.75 -1.56 5.64
CA VAL A 166 8.20 -0.26 5.98
C VAL A 166 7.80 -0.28 7.44
N THR A 167 8.34 0.64 8.24
CA THR A 167 8.05 0.75 9.66
C THR A 167 6.55 0.94 9.92
N CYS A 168 6.00 0.13 10.81
CA CYS A 168 4.61 0.23 11.23
C CYS A 168 4.37 1.54 11.99
N LYS A 169 3.50 2.40 11.46
CA LYS A 169 3.13 3.68 12.07
C LYS A 169 2.61 3.53 13.50
N TYR A 170 1.69 2.59 13.76
CA TYR A 170 1.08 2.42 15.09
C TYR A 170 2.11 2.01 16.14
N PHE A 171 2.97 1.07 15.77
CA PHE A 171 4.06 0.62 16.62
C PHE A 171 5.05 1.76 16.88
N ALA A 172 5.55 2.42 15.84
CA ALA A 172 6.51 3.52 15.98
C ALA A 172 5.99 4.65 16.89
N GLN A 173 4.71 4.99 16.79
CA GLN A 173 4.08 6.02 17.61
C GLN A 173 3.97 5.66 19.09
N THR A 174 3.81 4.37 19.41
CA THR A 174 3.56 3.89 20.78
C THR A 174 4.79 3.24 21.42
N TYR A 175 5.83 2.97 20.64
CA TYR A 175 7.06 2.37 21.15
C TYR A 175 7.76 3.28 22.17
N ALA A 176 7.78 4.60 21.89
CA ALA A 176 8.44 5.58 22.75
C ALA A 176 7.82 5.72 24.15
N CYS A 177 6.54 5.37 24.34
CA CYS A 177 5.88 5.45 25.66
C CYS A 177 6.00 4.16 26.48
N GLY A 178 6.83 3.20 26.05
CA GLY A 178 7.08 1.95 26.77
C GLY A 178 5.94 0.92 26.71
N LYS A 179 4.86 1.23 25.97
CA LYS A 179 3.71 0.34 25.76
C LYS A 179 3.44 0.19 24.26
N PRO A 180 4.31 -0.54 23.53
CA PRO A 180 4.13 -0.71 22.10
C PRO A 180 2.81 -1.38 21.76
N CYS A 181 2.09 -0.79 20.82
CA CYS A 181 0.78 -1.23 20.39
C CYS A 181 0.68 -1.18 18.87
N CYS A 182 0.27 -2.29 18.28
CA CYS A 182 -0.18 -2.34 16.89
C CYS A 182 -1.56 -3.01 16.89
N PRO A 183 -2.63 -2.37 16.35
CA PRO A 183 -3.97 -2.95 16.35
C PRO A 183 -4.04 -4.30 15.60
N PHE A 184 -3.07 -4.56 14.73
CA PHE A 184 -2.96 -5.80 13.95
C PHE A 184 -2.09 -6.88 14.63
N GLY A 185 -1.31 -6.54 15.65
CA GLY A 185 -0.46 -7.50 16.37
C GLY A 185 0.48 -8.26 15.44
N TYR A 186 0.58 -9.59 15.59
CA TYR A 186 1.39 -10.43 14.69
C TYR A 186 0.85 -10.52 13.27
N ASP A 187 -0.42 -10.17 13.03
CA ASP A 187 -0.99 -10.13 11.67
C ASP A 187 -0.55 -8.88 10.88
N CYS A 188 0.15 -7.95 11.53
CA CYS A 188 0.71 -6.79 10.86
C CYS A 188 1.81 -7.24 9.89
N PHE A 189 1.72 -6.84 8.63
CA PHE A 189 2.75 -7.13 7.64
C PHE A 189 3.75 -5.97 7.46
N TYR A 190 3.71 -4.96 8.33
CA TYR A 190 4.69 -3.88 8.40
C TYR A 190 5.75 -4.19 9.45
N GLU A 191 6.92 -3.54 9.35
CA GLU A 191 8.05 -3.78 10.24
C GLU A 191 7.74 -3.30 11.68
N HIS A 192 7.98 -4.17 12.66
CA HIS A 192 8.09 -3.83 14.07
C HIS A 192 9.52 -4.08 14.51
N LYS A 193 10.23 -3.03 14.93
CA LYS A 193 11.66 -3.09 15.21
C LYS A 193 11.96 -2.57 16.61
N ASN A 194 12.72 -3.33 17.39
CA ASN A 194 13.19 -2.93 18.70
C ASN A 194 14.31 -1.89 18.61
N SER A 195 14.67 -1.28 19.75
CA SER A 195 15.81 -0.37 19.86
C SER A 195 17.15 -1.02 19.47
N ASP A 196 17.32 -2.31 19.71
CA ASP A 196 18.49 -3.11 19.31
C ASP A 196 18.48 -3.54 17.83
N GLY A 197 17.39 -3.24 17.12
CA GLY A 197 17.18 -3.59 15.73
C GLY A 197 16.60 -4.98 15.46
N THR A 198 16.33 -5.77 16.49
CA THR A 198 15.66 -7.07 16.36
C THR A 198 14.16 -6.91 16.06
N PRO A 199 13.50 -7.89 15.42
CA PRO A 199 12.07 -7.82 15.16
C PRO A 199 11.26 -7.94 16.48
N PHE A 200 10.35 -7.01 16.71
CA PHE A 200 9.40 -7.12 17.81
C PHE A 200 8.19 -7.96 17.38
N VAL A 201 7.92 -9.06 18.10
CA VAL A 201 6.80 -9.96 17.81
C VAL A 201 5.73 -9.84 18.89
N PHE A 202 4.52 -9.46 18.47
CA PHE A 202 3.35 -9.46 19.35
C PHE A 202 2.87 -10.90 19.63
N ARG A 203 2.43 -11.18 20.85
CA ARG A 203 1.92 -12.52 21.23
C ARG A 203 0.59 -12.89 20.55
N HIS A 204 -0.21 -11.90 20.19
CA HIS A 204 -1.56 -12.09 19.64
C HIS A 204 -1.75 -11.28 18.35
N GLY A 205 -2.79 -11.64 17.59
CA GLY A 205 -3.15 -11.00 16.34
C GLY A 205 -4.21 -9.92 16.50
N VAL A 206 -4.83 -9.55 15.38
CA VAL A 206 -5.82 -8.45 15.31
C VAL A 206 -7.01 -8.62 16.25
N ARG A 207 -7.47 -9.86 16.48
CA ARG A 207 -8.66 -10.15 17.31
C ARG A 207 -8.47 -9.68 18.75
N HIS A 208 -7.24 -9.68 19.24
CA HIS A 208 -6.88 -9.22 20.57
C HIS A 208 -6.59 -7.72 20.57
N TYR A 209 -5.60 -7.27 19.77
CA TYR A 209 -5.11 -5.90 19.85
C TYR A 209 -6.08 -4.84 19.28
N MET A 210 -6.95 -5.19 18.33
CA MET A 210 -7.93 -4.24 17.80
C MET A 210 -8.96 -3.81 18.86
N LYS A 211 -9.30 -4.69 19.82
CA LYS A 211 -10.20 -4.35 20.94
C LYS A 211 -9.52 -3.38 21.91
N ALA A 212 -8.27 -3.66 22.28
CA ALA A 212 -7.48 -2.80 23.16
C ALA A 212 -7.25 -1.42 22.53
N PHE A 213 -6.91 -1.37 21.24
CA PHE A 213 -6.69 -0.14 20.49
C PHE A 213 -7.95 0.76 20.45
N LYS A 214 -9.13 0.18 20.21
CA LYS A 214 -10.40 0.93 20.23
C LYS A 214 -10.70 1.54 21.60
N ARG A 215 -10.34 0.86 22.70
CA ARG A 215 -10.48 1.39 24.07
C ARG A 215 -9.56 2.59 24.32
N GLN A 216 -8.34 2.55 23.80
CA GLN A 216 -7.36 3.64 23.93
C GLN A 216 -7.73 4.89 23.12
N GLN A 217 -8.49 4.74 22.02
CA GLN A 217 -8.97 5.86 21.20
C GLN A 217 -10.30 6.47 21.69
N ASN A 218 -10.95 5.90 22.70
CA ASN A 218 -12.19 6.42 23.27
C ASN A 218 -11.93 6.93 24.71
N PRO A 219 -11.63 8.22 24.90
CA PRO A 219 -11.30 8.78 26.22
C PRO A 219 -12.46 8.70 27.24
N PHE A 220 -13.69 8.40 26.81
CA PHE A 220 -14.86 8.25 27.69
C PHE A 220 -15.06 6.83 28.25
N ALA A 221 -14.33 5.82 27.77
CA ALA A 221 -14.54 4.43 28.18
C ALA A 221 -14.02 4.08 29.59
N PHE A 222 -13.34 5.01 30.28
CA PHE A 222 -12.83 4.83 31.64
C PHE A 222 -13.86 5.16 32.74
N PHE A 223 -14.91 5.93 32.44
CA PHE A 223 -15.83 6.44 33.48
C PHE A 223 -17.04 5.55 33.79
N HIS A 224 -17.29 4.46 33.06
CA HIS A 224 -18.48 3.60 33.30
C HIS A 224 -18.15 2.23 33.90
N ALA A 225 -16.89 1.98 34.27
CA ALA A 225 -16.49 0.71 34.88
C ALA A 225 -16.50 0.73 36.42
N HIS A 226 -16.92 1.84 37.06
CA HIS A 226 -16.82 2.00 38.52
C HIS A 226 -18.11 2.42 39.25
N GLU A 227 -19.27 2.36 38.60
CA GLU A 227 -20.58 2.64 39.24
C GLU A 227 -21.58 1.48 39.07
N ASN A 228 -21.17 0.25 39.37
CA ASN A 228 -22.12 -0.85 39.57
C ASN A 228 -21.67 -1.78 40.69
N SER A 229 -21.28 -1.19 41.82
CA SER A 229 -21.04 -1.92 43.06
C SER A 229 -21.51 -1.13 44.27
N TYR A 230 -22.82 -0.89 44.38
CA TYR A 230 -23.49 -0.85 45.68
C TYR A 230 -24.86 -1.53 45.59
N PRO A 231 -25.21 -2.33 46.60
CA PRO A 231 -26.33 -3.25 46.55
C PRO A 231 -27.66 -2.53 46.71
N ALA A 232 -28.69 -3.14 46.12
CA ALA A 232 -30.08 -2.88 46.45
C ALA A 232 -30.26 -3.00 47.98
N ASN A 233 -30.77 -1.94 48.60
CA ASN A 233 -31.38 -2.04 49.91
C ASN A 233 -32.82 -1.53 49.86
N TYR A 234 -33.61 -2.29 50.62
CA TYR A 234 -35.04 -2.43 50.66
C TYR A 234 -35.79 -1.20 51.19
N SER A 235 -37.08 -1.25 50.89
CA SER A 235 -38.24 -0.51 51.38
C SER A 235 -38.24 -0.03 52.85
N GLY A 236 -38.94 1.09 53.04
CA GLY A 236 -39.45 1.61 54.31
C GLY A 236 -40.13 2.95 54.10
#